data_AF-A0A7K1GTP4-F1
#
_entry.id   AF-A0A7K1GTP4-F1
#
_cell.length_a   1.000
_cell.length_b   1.000
_cell.length_c   1.000
_cell.angle_alpha   90.00
_cell.angle_beta   90.00
_cell.angle_gamma   90.00
#
_symmetry.space_group_name_H-M   'P 1'
#
loop_
_entity.id
_entity.type
_entity.pdbx_description
1 polymer ?
#
loop_
_entity_poly.entity_id
_entity_poly.type
_entity_poly.pdbx_seq_one_letter_code
_entity_poly.pdbx_strand_id
1 'polypeptide(L)'
;MDIIVKRNKGSALVYIVWGYIIWSLVPVIIAVIYSFNDGRSRTVWQGFSLRWWFTDPYASVFHNPETRNAIINSLILAFITLLVVTPLGITLAIGSQRIRGRGSHIVQGLTSAPLITPEIVV
;
A
#
# COMPACT_ATOMS: atom_id res chain seq x y z
N MET A 1 18.25 25.19 -44.09
CA MET A 1 18.93 24.18 -43.25
C MET A 1 18.05 23.97 -42.02
N ASP A 2 17.04 23.11 -42.15
CA ASP A 2 16.09 22.85 -41.06
C ASP A 2 16.69 21.83 -40.10
N ILE A 3 17.15 22.31 -38.94
CA ILE A 3 17.56 21.45 -37.82
C ILE A 3 16.29 21.02 -37.10
N ILE A 4 15.73 19.89 -37.54
CA ILE A 4 14.63 19.20 -36.86
C ILE A 4 15.21 18.60 -35.56
N VAL A 5 15.04 19.32 -34.45
CA VAL A 5 15.28 18.80 -33.10
C VAL A 5 14.22 17.73 -32.81
N LYS A 6 14.59 16.46 -33.01
CA LYS A 6 13.78 15.29 -32.66
C LYS A 6 13.68 15.22 -31.13
N ARG A 7 12.62 15.79 -30.58
CA ARG A 7 12.33 15.88 -29.15
C ARG A 7 12.03 14.49 -28.55
N ASN A 8 13.06 13.84 -28.00
CA ASN A 8 13.01 12.53 -27.36
C ASN A 8 12.32 12.56 -25.97
N LYS A 9 11.07 13.03 -25.92
CA LYS A 9 10.29 13.17 -24.68
C LYS A 9 9.83 11.82 -24.10
N GLY A 10 9.71 10.79 -24.93
CA GLY A 10 9.33 9.44 -24.50
C GLY A 10 10.36 8.81 -23.57
N SER A 11 11.66 8.94 -23.88
CA SER A 11 12.72 8.37 -23.04
C SER A 11 12.83 9.10 -21.69
N ALA A 12 12.74 10.43 -21.69
CA ALA A 12 12.82 11.23 -20.46
C ALA A 12 11.72 10.91 -19.46
N LEU A 13 10.48 10.72 -19.92
CA LEU A 13 9.36 10.34 -19.05
C LEU A 13 9.55 8.94 -18.46
N VAL A 14 10.05 7.99 -19.25
CA VAL A 14 10.35 6.64 -18.77
C VAL A 14 11.39 6.67 -17.65
N TYR A 15 12.47 7.46 -17.79
CA TYR A 15 13.47 7.61 -16.72
C TYR A 15 12.89 8.23 -15.45
N ILE A 16 12.01 9.23 -15.58
CA ILE A 16 11.37 9.86 -14.43
C ILE A 16 10.45 8.87 -13.71
N VAL A 17 9.64 8.10 -14.45
CA VAL A 17 8.73 7.10 -13.88
C VAL A 17 9.51 6.00 -13.16
N TRP A 18 10.54 5.44 -13.79
CA TRP A 18 11.37 4.43 -13.15
C TRP A 18 12.16 4.98 -11.96
N GLY A 19 12.66 6.21 -12.06
CA GLY A 19 13.31 6.90 -10.94
C GLY A 19 12.38 7.05 -9.73
N TYR A 20 11.13 7.45 -9.97
CA TYR A 20 10.11 7.55 -8.92
C TYR A 20 9.78 6.19 -8.30
N ILE A 21 9.56 5.15 -9.11
CA ILE A 21 9.26 3.79 -8.61
C ILE A 21 10.42 3.26 -7.77
N ILE A 22 11.66 3.39 -8.24
CA ILE A 22 12.83 2.92 -7.49
C ILE A 22 12.91 3.68 -6.18
N TRP A 23 12.85 5.01 -6.22
CA TRP A 23 12.95 5.85 -5.03
C TRP A 23 11.84 5.55 -4.00
N SER A 24 10.60 5.28 -4.43
CA SER A 24 9.50 4.93 -3.53
C SER A 24 9.66 3.54 -2.91
N LEU A 25 10.30 2.60 -3.63
CA LEU A 25 10.55 1.24 -3.14
C LEU A 25 11.80 1.14 -2.25
N VAL A 26 12.77 2.05 -2.38
CA VAL A 26 14.00 2.07 -1.55
C VAL A 26 13.73 1.91 -0.05
N PRO A 27 12.85 2.70 0.62
CA PRO A 27 12.60 2.53 2.05
C PRO A 27 12.00 1.15 2.40
N VAL A 28 11.14 0.62 1.54
CA VAL A 28 10.54 -0.71 1.72
C VAL A 28 11.61 -1.80 1.59
N ILE A 29 12.49 -1.68 0.59
CA ILE A 29 13.61 -2.61 0.37
C ILE A 29 14.56 -2.58 1.57
N ILE A 30 14.90 -1.40 2.09
CA ILE A 30 15.73 -1.24 3.29
C ILE A 30 15.05 -1.93 4.49
N ALA A 31 13.75 -1.72 4.70
CA ALA A 31 13.00 -2.37 5.77
C ALA A 31 13.02 -3.91 5.63
N VAL A 32 12.86 -4.42 4.41
CA VAL A 32 12.94 -5.87 4.12
C VAL A 32 14.34 -6.39 4.43
N ILE A 33 15.40 -5.72 3.99
CA ILE A 33 16.79 -6.12 4.29
C ILE A 33 16.97 -6.19 5.80
N TYR A 34 16.67 -5.13 6.54
CA TYR A 34 16.82 -5.09 8.00
C TYR A 34 15.92 -6.08 8.75
N SER A 35 14.83 -6.57 8.15
CA SER A 35 14.02 -7.66 8.74
C SER A 35 14.80 -8.98 8.86
N PHE A 36 15.84 -9.17 8.05
CA PHE A 36 16.76 -10.30 8.10
C PHE A 36 18.04 -10.01 8.91
N ASN A 37 18.06 -8.96 9.73
CA ASN A 37 19.21 -8.64 10.55
C ASN A 37 19.31 -9.58 11.76
N ASP A 38 20.50 -10.16 12.00
CA ASP A 38 20.78 -10.92 13.22
C ASP A 38 20.92 -10.05 14.47
N GLY A 39 20.89 -8.73 14.33
CA GLY A 39 20.91 -7.80 15.47
C GLY A 39 19.54 -7.42 15.98
N ARG A 40 19.47 -6.95 17.24
CA ARG A 40 18.35 -6.11 17.72
C ARG A 40 18.48 -4.66 17.27
N SER A 41 19.65 -4.27 16.76
CA SER A 41 19.91 -2.94 16.25
C SER A 41 19.17 -2.71 14.93
N ARG A 42 18.41 -1.61 14.84
CA ARG A 42 17.72 -1.16 13.62
C ARG A 42 18.62 -0.31 12.72
N THR A 43 19.87 -0.09 13.11
CA THR A 43 20.80 0.83 12.45
C THR A 43 22.07 0.11 12.01
N VAL A 44 22.53 -0.89 12.77
CA VAL A 44 23.75 -1.65 12.48
C VAL A 44 23.41 -3.03 11.93
N TRP A 45 23.90 -3.34 10.73
CA TRP A 45 23.80 -4.67 10.15
C TRP A 45 24.75 -5.64 10.86
N GLN A 46 24.22 -6.70 11.47
CA GLN A 46 24.97 -7.67 12.27
C GLN A 46 25.02 -9.07 11.62
N GLY A 47 24.62 -9.18 10.36
CA GLY A 47 24.60 -10.44 9.61
C GLY A 47 23.19 -10.82 9.16
N PHE A 48 23.11 -11.77 8.22
CA PHE A 48 21.83 -12.31 7.72
C PHE A 48 21.32 -13.40 8.67
N SER A 49 20.06 -13.30 9.07
CA SER A 49 19.42 -14.23 10.00
C SER A 49 17.91 -14.29 9.81
N LEU A 50 17.37 -15.50 9.93
CA LEU A 50 15.93 -15.76 9.95
C LEU A 50 15.38 -15.79 11.38
N ARG A 51 16.14 -15.29 12.35
CA ARG A 51 15.80 -15.38 13.77
C ARG A 51 14.42 -14.82 14.10
N TRP A 52 14.12 -13.63 13.60
CA TRP A 52 12.84 -12.96 13.82
C TRP A 52 11.66 -13.63 13.11
N TRP A 53 11.94 -14.46 12.11
CA TRP A 53 10.92 -15.22 11.40
C TRP A 53 10.64 -16.54 12.12
N PHE A 54 11.65 -17.40 12.27
CA PHE A 54 11.46 -18.80 12.68
C PHE A 54 12.25 -19.21 13.93
N THR A 55 13.44 -18.65 14.17
CA THR A 55 14.39 -19.25 15.13
C THR A 55 14.21 -18.78 16.57
N ASP A 56 13.68 -17.57 16.80
CA ASP A 56 13.52 -17.03 18.16
C ASP A 56 12.29 -17.64 18.86
N PRO A 57 12.43 -18.32 20.01
CA PRO A 57 11.30 -18.95 20.70
C PRO A 57 10.30 -17.94 21.27
N TYR A 58 10.72 -16.70 21.54
CA TYR A 58 9.92 -15.71 22.28
C TYR A 58 9.47 -14.54 21.43
N ALA A 59 10.26 -14.17 20.42
CA ALA A 59 10.04 -12.96 19.63
C ALA A 59 9.90 -13.22 18.13
N SER A 60 9.88 -14.47 17.68
CA SER A 60 9.67 -14.77 16.26
C SER A 60 8.20 -14.69 15.88
N VAL A 61 7.94 -14.27 14.64
CA VAL A 61 6.59 -14.10 14.09
C VAL A 61 5.80 -15.41 14.14
N PHE A 62 6.44 -16.56 13.93
CA PHE A 62 5.76 -17.85 13.94
C PHE A 62 5.56 -18.45 15.34
N HIS A 63 6.46 -18.20 16.29
CA HIS A 63 6.32 -18.72 17.66
C HIS A 63 5.44 -17.84 18.54
N ASN A 64 5.41 -16.53 18.32
CA ASN A 64 4.59 -15.63 19.12
C ASN A 64 3.10 -15.74 18.71
N PRO A 65 2.22 -16.28 19.58
CA PRO A 65 0.81 -16.46 19.24
C PRO A 65 0.09 -15.13 19.03
N GLU A 66 0.48 -14.05 19.74
CA GLU A 66 -0.10 -12.72 19.58
C GLU A 66 0.14 -12.18 18.17
N THR A 67 1.40 -12.20 17.73
CA THR A 67 1.76 -11.72 16.37
C THR A 67 1.12 -12.56 15.28
N ARG A 68 1.12 -13.89 15.43
CA ARG A 68 0.50 -14.79 14.46
C ARG A 68 -1.01 -14.56 14.36
N ASN A 69 -1.70 -14.45 15.50
CA ASN A 69 -3.13 -14.23 15.54
C ASN A 69 -3.49 -12.84 14.97
N ALA A 70 -2.69 -11.81 15.23
CA ALA A 70 -2.88 -10.49 14.64
C ALA A 70 -2.84 -10.56 13.11
N ILE A 71 -1.83 -11.23 12.52
CA ILE A 71 -1.72 -11.39 11.07
C ILE A 71 -2.93 -12.14 10.49
N ILE A 72 -3.31 -13.25 11.11
CA ILE A 72 -4.45 -14.08 10.65
C ILE A 72 -5.76 -13.26 10.71
N ASN A 73 -6.00 -12.58 11.83
CA ASN A 73 -7.20 -11.76 11.99
C ASN A 73 -7.26 -10.64 10.95
N SER A 74 -6.13 -9.95 10.70
CA SER A 74 -6.06 -8.92 9.66
C SER A 74 -6.35 -9.49 8.26
N LEU A 75 -5.84 -10.68 7.93
CA LEU A 75 -6.10 -11.32 6.64
C LEU A 75 -7.56 -11.73 6.49
N ILE A 76 -8.16 -12.31 7.53
CA ILE A 76 -9.58 -12.69 7.52
C ILE A 76 -10.46 -11.45 7.37
N LEU A 77 -10.21 -10.41 8.15
CA LEU A 77 -10.94 -9.15 8.05
C LEU A 77 -10.78 -8.53 6.67
N ALA A 78 -9.56 -8.42 6.15
CA ALA A 78 -9.31 -7.87 4.82
C ALA A 78 -10.07 -8.64 3.73
N PHE A 79 -10.07 -9.97 3.80
CA PHE A 79 -10.76 -10.81 2.83
C PHE A 79 -12.29 -10.65 2.88
N ILE A 80 -12.88 -10.69 4.08
CA ILE A 80 -14.33 -10.50 4.25
C ILE A 80 -14.74 -9.10 3.82
N THR A 81 -13.99 -8.07 4.23
CA THR A 81 -14.23 -6.68 3.82
C THR A 81 -14.12 -6.53 2.31
N LEU A 82 -13.13 -7.13 1.66
CA LEU A 82 -12.99 -7.12 0.21
C LEU A 82 -14.23 -7.71 -0.48
N LEU A 83 -14.70 -8.87 -0.02
CA LEU A 83 -15.86 -9.55 -0.60
C LEU A 83 -17.16 -8.75 -0.48
N VAL A 84 -17.34 -7.98 0.59
CA VAL A 84 -18.56 -7.19 0.80
C VAL A 84 -18.45 -5.81 0.15
N VAL A 85 -17.33 -5.10 0.36
CA VAL A 85 -17.16 -3.71 -0.09
C VAL A 85 -17.00 -3.61 -1.60
N THR A 86 -16.27 -4.55 -2.23
CA THR A 86 -16.03 -4.50 -3.69
C THR A 86 -17.33 -4.53 -4.52
N PRO A 87 -18.25 -5.49 -4.35
CA PRO A 87 -19.49 -5.49 -5.12
C PRO A 87 -20.40 -4.30 -4.79
N LEU A 88 -20.43 -3.84 -3.54
CA LEU A 88 -21.16 -2.62 -3.16
C LEU A 88 -20.59 -1.38 -3.85
N GLY A 89 -19.26 -1.23 -3.86
CA GLY A 89 -18.56 -0.15 -4.54
C GLY A 89 -18.78 -0.17 -6.06
N ILE A 90 -18.74 -1.35 -6.68
CA ILE A 90 -19.05 -1.50 -8.12
C ILE A 90 -20.49 -1.11 -8.42
N THR A 91 -21.45 -1.58 -7.61
CA THR A 91 -22.87 -1.26 -7.79
C THR A 91 -23.13 0.23 -7.61
N LEU A 92 -22.48 0.86 -6.63
CA LEU A 92 -22.52 2.30 -6.40
C LEU A 92 -21.92 3.08 -7.57
N ALA A 93 -20.77 2.64 -8.12
CA ALA A 93 -20.13 3.28 -9.26
C ALA A 93 -21.03 3.24 -10.51
N ILE A 94 -21.64 2.09 -10.81
CA ILE A 94 -22.57 1.94 -11.94
C ILE A 94 -23.86 2.74 -11.70
N GLY A 95 -24.41 2.72 -10.48
CA GLY A 95 -25.61 3.47 -10.12
C GLY A 95 -25.41 4.98 -10.21
N SER A 96 -24.26 5.47 -9.73
CA SER A 96 -23.90 6.89 -9.74
C SER A 96 -23.87 7.47 -11.16
N GLN A 97 -23.40 6.71 -12.15
CA GLN A 97 -23.37 7.15 -13.56
C GLN A 97 -24.77 7.42 -14.15
N ARG A 98 -25.82 6.82 -13.58
CA ARG A 98 -27.20 7.01 -14.07
C ARG A 98 -27.91 8.21 -13.43
N ILE A 99 -27.42 8.71 -12.29
CA ILE A 99 -28.05 9.80 -11.55
C ILE A 99 -27.61 11.15 -12.14
N ARG A 100 -28.58 12.01 -12.50
CA ARG A 100 -28.33 13.36 -13.05
C ARG A 100 -28.91 14.45 -12.14
N GLY A 101 -28.37 15.66 -12.25
CA GLY A 101 -28.82 16.82 -11.48
C GLY A 101 -28.42 16.77 -9.99
N ARG A 102 -29.26 17.31 -9.11
CA ARG A 102 -28.97 17.47 -7.66
C ARG A 102 -28.60 16.15 -6.95
N GLY A 103 -29.20 15.02 -7.34
CA GLY A 103 -28.88 13.72 -6.76
C GLY A 103 -27.42 13.28 -7.00
N SER A 104 -26.82 13.69 -8.13
CA SER A 104 -25.43 13.37 -8.45
C SER A 104 -24.45 14.07 -7.50
N HIS A 105 -24.72 15.34 -7.16
CA HIS A 105 -23.91 16.11 -6.21
C HIS A 105 -23.96 15.51 -4.80
N ILE A 106 -25.13 15.02 -4.36
CA ILE A 106 -25.26 14.36 -3.06
C ILE A 106 -24.44 13.08 -3.01
N VAL A 107 -24.54 12.23 -4.04
CA VAL A 107 -23.76 10.98 -4.11
C VAL A 107 -22.25 11.26 -4.13
N GLN A 108 -21.80 12.24 -4.92
CA GLN A 108 -20.38 12.64 -4.96
C GLN A 108 -19.90 13.21 -3.63
N GLY A 109 -20.74 13.99 -2.94
CA GLY A 109 -20.43 14.52 -1.61
C GLY A 109 -20.27 13.40 -0.58
N LEU A 110 -21.20 12.44 -0.56
CA LEU A 110 -21.15 11.30 0.36
C LEU A 110 -19.94 10.38 0.12
N THR A 111 -19.59 10.11 -1.14
CA THR A 111 -18.41 9.27 -1.45
C THR A 111 -17.10 9.97 -1.19
N SER A 112 -17.04 11.29 -1.33
CA SER A 112 -15.82 12.08 -1.10
C SER A 112 -15.66 12.51 0.36
N ALA A 113 -16.75 12.55 1.15
CA ALA A 113 -16.72 12.90 2.56
C ALA A 113 -15.61 12.17 3.35
N PRO A 114 -15.48 10.82 3.31
CA PRO A 114 -14.42 10.13 4.05
C PRO A 114 -13.00 10.47 3.60
N LEU A 115 -12.81 11.03 2.39
CA LEU A 115 -11.48 11.49 1.93
C LEU A 115 -11.08 12.84 2.57
N ILE A 116 -12.06 13.61 3.03
CA ILE A 116 -11.87 14.95 3.62
C ILE A 116 -11.94 14.86 5.15
N THR A 117 -12.68 13.88 5.70
CA THR A 117 -12.75 13.65 7.13
C THR A 117 -11.38 13.23 7.67
N PRO A 118 -10.86 13.88 8.73
CA PRO A 118 -9.59 13.48 9.32
C PRO A 118 -9.72 12.08 9.94
N GLU A 119 -8.71 11.23 9.71
CA GLU A 119 -8.67 9.86 10.26
C GLU A 119 -8.80 9.84 11.78
N ILE A 120 -8.30 10.87 12.48
CA ILE A 120 -8.39 10.99 13.94
C ILE A 120 -9.80 11.19 14.50
N VAL A 121 -10.80 11.48 13.65
CA VAL A 121 -12.19 11.76 14.07
C VAL A 121 -13.11 10.54 13.89
N VAL A 122 -12.66 9.51 13.17
CA VAL A 122 -13.41 8.29 12.83
C VAL A 122 -13.02 7.16 13.78
#